data_AF-A0A3M8DKT4-F1
#
_entry.id   AF-A0A3M8DKT4-F1
#
_cell.length_a   1.000
_cell.length_b   1.000
_cell.length_c   1.000
_cell.angle_alpha   90.00
_cell.angle_beta   90.00
_cell.angle_gamma   90.00
#
_symmetry.space_group_name_H-M   'P 1'
#
loop_
_entity.id
_entity.type
_entity.pdbx_description
1 polymer ?
#
loop_
_entity_poly.entity_id
_entity_poly.type
_entity_poly.pdbx_seq_one_letter_code
_entity_poly.pdbx_strand_id
1 'polypeptide(L)'
;MNTLFTSTVVSIGAMVPDFLNENMLILFNQDAPEELHDMAVLHTKSAHTEEIRPGDILLLGDTQLQVTSVGEKANETLQNIGHCTVKADGSETPQLPGNIHVAKVDFPPLEVGLKVAFIRP
;
A
#
# COMPACT_ATOMS: atom_id res chain seq x y z
N MET A 1 -9.52 11.81 12.24
CA MET A 1 -9.67 10.68 11.31
C MET A 1 -10.30 11.12 10.00
N ASN A 2 -9.46 11.58 9.08
CA ASN A 2 -9.83 11.78 7.67
C ASN A 2 -9.37 10.57 6.85
N THR A 3 -10.18 10.07 5.93
CA THR A 3 -9.80 8.97 5.03
C THR A 3 -9.22 9.57 3.75
N LEU A 4 -7.90 9.37 3.57
CA LEU A 4 -7.13 9.87 2.43
C LEU A 4 -7.32 8.97 1.20
N PHE A 5 -7.40 7.67 1.44
CA PHE A 5 -7.56 6.64 0.40
C PHE A 5 -8.26 5.42 1.00
N THR A 6 -9.11 4.73 0.23
CA THR A 6 -9.72 3.47 0.67
C THR A 6 -10.04 2.54 -0.50
N SER A 7 -9.30 1.45 -0.61
CA SER A 7 -9.53 0.42 -1.61
C SER A 7 -9.87 -0.91 -0.97
N THR A 8 -10.39 -1.82 -1.79
CA THR A 8 -10.65 -3.21 -1.40
C THR A 8 -9.83 -4.12 -2.28
N VAL A 9 -9.16 -5.10 -1.67
CA VAL A 9 -8.39 -6.13 -2.38
C VAL A 9 -9.34 -6.98 -3.22
N VAL A 10 -9.05 -7.09 -4.51
CA VAL A 10 -9.81 -7.87 -5.49
C VAL A 10 -9.07 -9.16 -5.84
N SER A 11 -7.75 -9.11 -5.91
CA SER A 11 -6.91 -10.27 -6.21
C SER A 11 -5.55 -10.14 -5.53
N ILE A 12 -4.91 -11.27 -5.26
CA ILE A 12 -3.59 -11.34 -4.64
C ILE A 12 -2.73 -12.23 -5.52
N GLY A 13 -1.62 -11.68 -6.01
CA GLY A 13 -0.65 -12.43 -6.79
C GLY A 13 0.01 -13.56 -6.02
N ALA A 14 0.42 -14.61 -6.75
CA ALA A 14 1.05 -15.79 -6.16
C ALA A 14 2.40 -15.50 -5.46
N MET A 15 3.12 -14.45 -5.88
CA MET A 15 4.39 -14.03 -5.28
C MET A 15 4.23 -13.02 -4.13
N VAL A 16 3.02 -12.48 -3.91
CA VAL A 16 2.77 -11.52 -2.82
C VAL A 16 3.20 -12.07 -1.45
N PRO A 17 2.89 -13.33 -1.07
CA PRO A 17 3.32 -13.87 0.22
C PRO A 17 4.84 -13.85 0.42
N ASP A 18 5.62 -14.07 -0.64
CA ASP A 18 7.09 -14.01 -0.56
C ASP A 18 7.57 -12.57 -0.32
N PHE A 19 6.96 -11.59 -0.98
CA PHE A 19 7.25 -10.18 -0.71
C PHE A 19 6.83 -9.75 0.70
N LEU A 20 5.71 -10.25 1.22
CA LEU A 20 5.29 -9.99 2.59
C LEU A 20 6.32 -10.52 3.61
N ASN A 21 6.92 -11.68 3.36
CA ASN A 21 8.02 -12.22 4.17
C ASN A 21 9.26 -11.29 4.16
N GLU A 22 9.46 -10.53 3.08
CA GLU A 22 10.49 -9.50 2.97
C GLU A 22 10.06 -8.12 3.49
N ASN A 23 8.88 -8.02 4.14
CA ASN A 23 8.27 -6.76 4.58
C ASN A 23 7.99 -5.80 3.43
N MET A 24 7.60 -6.32 2.27
CA MET A 24 7.24 -5.53 1.10
C MET A 24 5.84 -5.92 0.58
N LEU A 25 5.03 -4.91 0.27
CA LEU A 25 3.70 -5.08 -0.29
C LEU A 25 3.55 -4.16 -1.50
N ILE A 26 3.29 -4.75 -2.66
CA ILE A 26 3.05 -4.00 -3.90
C ILE A 26 1.55 -3.99 -4.16
N LEU A 27 0.98 -2.80 -4.33
CA LEU A 27 -0.42 -2.58 -4.65
C LEU A 27 -0.54 -2.07 -6.09
N PHE A 28 -1.62 -2.46 -6.76
CA PHE A 28 -1.98 -1.99 -8.09
C PHE A 28 -3.50 -1.91 -8.24
N ASN A 29 -3.97 -1.04 -9.13
CA ASN A 29 -5.36 -1.14 -9.57
C ASN A 29 -5.58 -2.46 -10.33
N GLN A 30 -6.82 -2.97 -10.27
CA GLN A 30 -7.26 -4.12 -11.07
C GLN A 30 -7.03 -3.99 -12.58
N ASP A 31 -6.79 -2.77 -13.10
CA ASP A 31 -6.50 -2.50 -14.51
C ASP A 31 -5.01 -2.66 -14.88
N ALA A 32 -4.17 -3.08 -13.93
CA ALA A 32 -2.76 -3.35 -14.19
C ALA A 32 -2.58 -4.49 -15.21
N PRO A 33 -1.45 -4.55 -15.94
CA PRO A 33 -1.13 -5.66 -16.82
C PRO A 33 -1.09 -7.00 -16.08
N GLU A 34 -1.57 -8.08 -16.71
CA GLU A 34 -1.59 -9.43 -16.14
C GLU A 34 -0.20 -9.90 -15.68
N GLU A 35 0.85 -9.48 -16.39
CA GLU A 35 2.25 -9.78 -16.02
C GLU A 35 2.65 -9.29 -14.62
N LEU A 36 1.96 -8.25 -14.11
CA LEU A 36 2.19 -7.71 -12.76
C LEU A 36 1.23 -8.29 -11.71
N HIS A 37 0.17 -9.00 -12.12
CA HIS A 37 -0.84 -9.53 -11.20
C HIS A 37 -0.23 -10.54 -10.24
N ASP A 38 0.70 -11.37 -10.71
CA ASP A 38 1.33 -12.39 -9.87
C ASP A 38 2.23 -11.80 -8.77
N MET A 39 2.74 -10.59 -8.96
CA MET A 39 3.66 -9.92 -8.02
C MET A 39 3.01 -8.83 -7.16
N ALA A 40 1.73 -8.54 -7.39
CA ALA A 40 1.05 -7.44 -6.72
C ALA A 40 -0.34 -7.82 -6.19
N VAL A 41 -0.80 -7.02 -5.25
CA VAL A 41 -2.18 -7.05 -4.77
C VAL A 41 -3.00 -6.09 -5.62
N LEU A 42 -3.99 -6.64 -6.32
CA LEU A 42 -4.92 -5.85 -7.10
C LEU A 42 -6.03 -5.35 -6.21
N HIS A 43 -6.33 -4.06 -6.29
CA HIS A 43 -7.43 -3.44 -5.56
C HIS A 43 -8.33 -2.61 -6.47
N THR A 44 -9.52 -2.30 -5.97
CA THR A 44 -10.47 -1.41 -6.64
C THR A 44 -9.91 0.00 -6.73
N LYS A 45 -10.27 0.73 -7.78
CA LYS A 45 -10.03 2.18 -7.86
C LYS A 45 -10.74 2.88 -6.70
N SER A 46 -10.00 3.74 -6.00
CA SER A 46 -10.53 4.60 -4.94
C SER A 46 -10.33 6.05 -5.30
N ALA A 47 -11.18 6.91 -4.76
CA ALA A 47 -10.86 8.33 -4.67
C ALA A 47 -9.65 8.52 -3.73
N HIS A 48 -8.65 9.23 -4.22
CA HIS A 48 -7.60 9.82 -3.41
C HIS A 48 -8.04 11.24 -3.09
N THR A 49 -8.33 11.52 -1.83
CA THR A 49 -8.80 12.84 -1.39
C THR A 49 -7.65 13.78 -1.06
N GLU A 50 -6.54 13.23 -0.57
CA GLU A 50 -5.34 13.97 -0.17
C GLU A 50 -4.07 13.12 -0.38
N GLU A 51 -2.91 13.79 -0.34
CA GLU A 51 -1.60 13.15 -0.36
C GLU A 51 -1.28 12.49 1.00
N ILE A 52 -0.73 11.27 0.93
CA ILE A 52 -0.14 10.54 2.06
C ILE A 52 1.19 11.16 2.42
N ARG A 53 1.42 11.35 3.71
CA ARG A 53 2.61 11.97 4.30
C ARG A 53 3.10 11.17 5.51
N PRO A 54 4.37 11.35 5.91
CA PRO A 54 4.86 10.79 7.17
C PRO A 54 3.96 11.19 8.35
N GLY A 55 3.62 10.23 9.21
CA GLY A 55 2.68 10.39 10.32
C GLY A 55 1.26 9.91 10.04
N ASP A 56 0.90 9.67 8.78
CA ASP A 56 -0.37 9.01 8.43
C ASP A 56 -0.37 7.53 8.84
N ILE A 57 -1.54 6.88 8.80
CA ILE A 57 -1.70 5.47 9.15
C ILE A 57 -2.26 4.70 7.96
N LEU A 58 -1.56 3.64 7.56
CA LEU A 58 -2.05 2.62 6.65
C LEU A 58 -2.81 1.55 7.46
N LEU A 59 -4.09 1.41 7.15
CA LEU A 59 -4.97 0.37 7.65
C LEU A 59 -5.00 -0.80 6.65
N LEU A 60 -4.66 -1.98 7.13
CA LEU A 60 -4.86 -3.25 6.43
C LEU A 60 -5.80 -4.11 7.27
N GLY A 61 -7.09 -4.10 6.95
CA GLY A 61 -8.12 -4.67 7.82
C GLY A 61 -8.14 -3.94 9.16
N ASP A 62 -7.79 -4.66 10.23
CA ASP A 62 -7.71 -4.13 11.60
C ASP A 62 -6.30 -3.69 12.01
N THR A 63 -5.29 -3.98 11.19
CA THR A 63 -3.89 -3.64 11.48
C THR A 63 -3.58 -2.22 11.06
N GLN A 64 -3.03 -1.44 11.99
CA GLN A 64 -2.61 -0.06 11.78
C GLN A 64 -1.09 0.02 11.66
N LEU A 65 -0.63 0.60 10.54
CA LEU A 65 0.77 0.76 10.18
C LEU A 65 1.09 2.25 10.09
N GLN A 66 1.94 2.76 10.97
CA GLN A 66 2.31 4.18 10.94
C GLN A 66 3.27 4.44 9.78
N VAL A 67 2.95 5.41 8.92
CA VAL A 67 3.80 5.85 7.80
C VAL A 67 4.98 6.62 8.36
N THR A 68 6.20 6.16 8.08
CA THR A 68 7.46 6.77 8.50
C THR A 68 8.06 7.65 7.41
N SER A 69 7.92 7.25 6.13
CA SER A 69 8.34 8.06 5.00
C SER A 69 7.55 7.77 3.73
N VAL A 70 7.47 8.76 2.84
CA VAL A 70 6.73 8.66 1.57
C VAL A 70 7.62 9.17 0.45
N GLY A 71 7.79 8.36 -0.59
CA GLY A 71 8.50 8.74 -1.80
C GLY A 71 7.72 9.78 -2.61
N GLU A 72 8.45 10.64 -3.31
CA GLU A 72 7.89 11.77 -4.05
C GLU A 72 6.85 11.37 -5.12
N LYS A 73 7.01 10.19 -5.74
CA LYS A 73 6.09 9.66 -6.76
C LYS A 73 5.03 8.71 -6.20
N ALA A 74 5.09 8.30 -4.93
CA ALA A 74 4.19 7.29 -4.38
C ALA A 74 2.73 7.76 -4.44
N ASN A 75 2.47 9.02 -4.11
CA ASN A 75 1.15 9.62 -4.22
C ASN A 75 0.67 9.71 -5.67
N GLU A 76 1.55 10.12 -6.58
CA GLU A 76 1.25 10.24 -8.00
C GLU A 76 0.91 8.87 -8.62
N THR A 77 1.71 7.84 -8.34
CA THR A 77 1.47 6.49 -8.87
C THR A 77 0.22 5.86 -8.26
N LEU A 78 -0.06 6.11 -6.98
CA LEU A 78 -1.26 5.62 -6.31
C LEU A 78 -2.52 6.30 -6.86
N GLN A 79 -2.46 7.59 -7.18
CA GLN A 79 -3.56 8.32 -7.80
C GLN A 79 -3.79 7.92 -9.27
N ASN A 80 -2.71 7.79 -10.05
CA ASN A 80 -2.81 7.55 -11.50
C ASN A 80 -3.20 6.11 -11.83
N ILE A 81 -2.52 5.13 -11.20
CA ILE A 81 -2.63 3.71 -11.55
C ILE A 81 -2.86 2.81 -10.33
N GLY A 82 -3.13 3.38 -9.15
CA GLY A 82 -3.32 2.61 -7.93
C GLY A 82 -2.04 1.94 -7.45
N HIS A 83 -0.88 2.41 -7.92
CA HIS A 83 0.38 1.76 -7.59
C HIS A 83 1.03 2.42 -6.37
N CYS A 84 1.28 1.61 -5.34
CA CYS A 84 2.22 1.97 -4.28
C CYS A 84 2.97 0.74 -3.79
N THR A 85 4.22 0.94 -3.38
CA THR A 85 5.03 -0.11 -2.75
C THR A 85 5.18 0.23 -1.28
N VAL A 86 4.55 -0.54 -0.41
CA VAL A 86 4.63 -0.37 1.04
C VAL A 86 5.76 -1.23 1.59
N LYS A 87 6.65 -0.65 2.38
CA LYS A 87 7.72 -1.36 3.08
C LYS A 87 7.58 -1.21 4.59
N ALA A 88 7.41 -2.32 5.30
CA ALA A 88 7.36 -2.33 6.76
C ALA A 88 8.76 -2.52 7.36
N ASP A 89 9.70 -1.64 6.99
CA ASP A 89 11.09 -1.66 7.47
C ASP A 89 11.38 -0.59 8.52
N GLY A 90 10.45 0.33 8.77
CA GLY A 90 10.61 1.46 9.69
C GLY A 90 11.54 2.56 9.16
N SER A 91 11.85 2.58 7.86
CA SER A 91 12.77 3.59 7.32
C SER A 91 12.13 4.98 7.31
N GLU A 92 12.86 5.96 7.83
CA GLU A 92 12.46 7.38 7.79
C GLU A 92 12.86 8.06 6.47
N THR A 93 13.56 7.34 5.59
CA THR A 93 14.01 7.85 4.31
C THR A 93 13.40 7.04 3.17
N PRO A 94 12.74 7.68 2.19
CA PRO A 94 12.21 6.96 1.04
C PRO A 94 13.37 6.41 0.21
N GLN A 95 13.45 5.08 0.09
CA GLN A 95 14.48 4.40 -0.71
C GLN A 95 14.24 4.57 -2.22
N LEU A 96 12.97 4.57 -2.62
CA LEU A 96 12.54 4.74 -4.00
C LEU A 96 11.40 5.76 -4.05
N PRO A 97 11.24 6.49 -5.17
CA PRO A 97 10.22 7.52 -5.28
C PRO A 97 8.80 6.96 -5.19
N GLY A 98 8.56 5.68 -5.51
CA GLY A 98 7.25 5.02 -5.37
C GLY A 98 7.03 4.27 -4.04
N ASN A 99 7.99 4.32 -3.12
CA ASN A 99 7.91 3.58 -1.86
C ASN A 99 7.24 4.39 -0.75
N ILE A 100 6.45 3.71 0.05
CA ILE A 100 5.89 4.19 1.30
C ILE A 100 6.47 3.31 2.40
N HIS A 101 7.28 3.88 3.27
CA HIS A 101 7.80 3.16 4.41
C HIS A 101 6.85 3.33 5.59
N VAL A 102 6.61 2.23 6.29
CA VAL A 102 5.81 2.17 7.50
C VAL A 102 6.64 1.56 8.63
N ALA A 103 6.17 1.74 9.86
CA ALA A 103 6.78 1.15 11.05
C ALA A 103 7.03 -0.35 10.85
N LYS A 104 8.16 -0.83 11.36
CA LYS A 104 8.56 -2.23 11.22
C LYS A 104 7.62 -3.14 11.99
N VAL A 105 6.75 -3.83 11.26
CA VAL A 105 5.80 -4.81 11.81
C VAL A 105 5.49 -5.87 10.75
N ASP A 106 4.98 -7.01 11.20
CA ASP A 106 4.55 -8.07 10.30
C ASP A 106 3.24 -7.66 9.61
N PHE A 107 3.18 -7.86 8.29
CA PHE A 107 1.94 -7.65 7.55
C PHE A 107 0.88 -8.67 8.00
N PRO A 108 -0.40 -8.23 8.14
CA PRO A 108 -1.47 -9.17 8.40
C PRO A 108 -1.67 -10.10 7.18
N PRO A 109 -2.31 -11.27 7.38
CA PRO A 109 -2.71 -12.11 6.25
C PRO A 109 -3.61 -11.29 5.30
N LEU A 110 -3.19 -11.21 4.04
CA LEU A 110 -3.97 -10.56 3.01
C LEU A 110 -4.96 -11.55 2.41
N GLU A 111 -6.22 -11.15 2.34
CA GLU A 111 -7.28 -11.93 1.73
C GLU A 111 -8.08 -11.05 0.75
N VAL A 112 -8.67 -11.68 -0.26
CA VAL A 112 -9.58 -10.98 -1.18
C VAL A 112 -10.78 -10.46 -0.38
N GLY A 113 -11.10 -9.17 -0.57
CA GLY A 113 -12.10 -8.45 0.22
C GLY A 113 -11.53 -7.66 1.40
N LEU A 114 -10.22 -7.79 1.70
CA LEU A 114 -9.57 -6.98 2.73
C LEU A 114 -9.59 -5.50 2.32
N LYS A 115 -9.89 -4.63 3.30
CA LYS A 115 -9.88 -3.19 3.11
C LYS A 115 -8.50 -2.62 3.37
N VAL A 116 -8.01 -1.85 2.41
CA VAL A 116 -6.78 -1.07 2.50
C VAL A 116 -7.19 0.39 2.58
N ALA A 117 -6.75 1.12 3.61
CA ALA A 117 -7.06 2.54 3.71
C ALA A 117 -5.87 3.32 4.25
N PHE A 118 -5.68 4.54 3.76
CA PHE A 118 -4.80 5.51 4.41
C PHE A 118 -5.68 6.50 5.16
N ILE A 119 -5.40 6.70 6.43
CA ILE A 119 -6.11 7.64 7.29
C ILE A 119 -5.13 8.58 7.98
N ARG A 120 -5.62 9.79 8.27
CA ARG A 120 -4.91 10.79 9.07
C ARG A 120 -5.60 10.89 10.45
N PRO A 121 -4.91 10.56 11.56
CA PRO A 121 -5.47 10.68 12.90
C PRO A 121 -5.92 12.12 13.19
#